data_AF-A0A6G0PX23-F1
#
_entry.id   AF-A0A6G0PX23-F1
#
_cell.length_a   1.000
_cell.length_b   1.000
_cell.length_c   1.000
_cell.angle_alpha   90.00
_cell.angle_beta   90.00
_cell.angle_gamma   90.00
#
_symmetry.space_group_name_H-M   'P 1'
#
loop_
_entity.id
_entity.type
_entity.pdbx_description
1 polymer ?
#
loop_
_entity_poly.entity_id
_entity_poly.type
_entity_poly.pdbx_seq_one_letter_code
_entity_poly.pdbx_strand_id
1 'polypeptide(L)'
;VAAFAKAHFGCDSLTGAEIEQQDGSGCLGSHWEERIFEPEYMSPVDSFRNVFSALTLAFFEDSGWYRANVSAAERLHFGENRGCDFATEKCINPATGVSIASDHFCTSNSAESCSVDATSRSVCSVLTGESVPSEYRYFPDDPTKGGDSYPDYCPINTGYTYGDCSNVNNLELAGSTEINILG
;
A
#
# COMPACT_ATOMS: atom_id res chain seq x y z
N VAL A 1 -0.98 -19.18 1.66
CA VAL A 1 -0.57 -17.85 2.19
C VAL A 1 0.94 -17.68 2.30
N ALA A 2 1.66 -18.45 3.13
CA ALA A 2 3.09 -18.20 3.36
C ALA A 2 3.97 -18.24 2.09
N ALA A 3 3.68 -19.17 1.16
CA ALA A 3 4.39 -19.24 -0.12
C ALA A 3 4.18 -17.98 -0.99
N PHE A 4 2.97 -17.41 -0.97
CA PHE A 4 2.70 -16.14 -1.66
C PHE A 4 3.52 -15.02 -1.03
N ALA A 5 3.47 -14.83 0.29
CA ALA A 5 4.16 -13.72 0.95
C ALA A 5 5.68 -13.74 0.66
N LYS A 6 6.32 -14.91 0.74
CA LYS A 6 7.74 -15.07 0.40
C LYS A 6 8.03 -14.67 -1.04
N ALA A 7 7.25 -15.17 -1.99
CA ALA A 7 7.44 -14.92 -3.41
C ALA A 7 7.14 -13.45 -3.77
N HIS A 8 6.07 -12.89 -3.20
CA HIS A 8 5.60 -11.52 -3.47
C HIS A 8 6.65 -10.50 -3.07
N PHE A 9 7.15 -10.54 -1.83
CA PHE A 9 8.18 -9.61 -1.39
C PHE A 9 9.60 -10.00 -1.86
N GLY A 10 9.81 -11.24 -2.30
CA GLY A 10 11.16 -11.78 -2.57
C GLY A 10 11.96 -12.00 -1.28
N CYS A 11 11.29 -12.45 -0.21
CA CYS A 11 11.88 -12.62 1.13
C CYS A 11 11.59 -14.01 1.71
N ASP A 12 12.56 -14.92 1.62
CA ASP A 12 12.41 -16.33 2.03
C ASP A 12 12.23 -16.54 3.55
N SER A 13 12.65 -15.57 4.36
CA SER A 13 12.55 -15.63 5.83
C SER A 13 11.15 -15.33 6.37
N LEU A 14 10.24 -14.79 5.55
CA LEU A 14 8.86 -14.53 5.99
C LEU A 14 8.13 -15.83 6.34
N THR A 15 7.38 -15.83 7.44
CA THR A 15 6.62 -17.01 7.88
C THR A 15 5.18 -17.01 7.38
N GLY A 16 4.67 -15.87 6.90
CA GLY A 16 3.28 -15.68 6.52
C GLY A 16 3.01 -14.27 6.00
N ALA A 17 1.74 -13.96 5.80
CA ALA A 17 1.25 -12.60 5.60
C ALA A 17 0.77 -12.02 6.94
N GLU A 18 1.01 -10.73 7.16
CA GLU A 18 0.51 -10.01 8.34
C GLU A 18 -1.01 -9.80 8.23
N ILE A 19 -1.67 -9.83 9.38
CA ILE A 19 -3.11 -9.64 9.54
C ILE A 19 -3.30 -8.36 10.32
N GLU A 20 -4.25 -7.54 9.90
CA GLU A 20 -4.57 -6.25 10.50
C GLU A 20 -4.73 -6.32 12.03
N GLN A 21 -4.02 -5.43 12.73
CA GLN A 21 -3.97 -5.32 14.20
C GLN A 21 -4.71 -4.11 14.77
N GLN A 22 -5.13 -3.16 13.93
CA GLN A 22 -5.83 -1.96 14.34
C GLN A 22 -7.34 -2.25 14.40
N ASP A 23 -7.97 -1.82 15.50
CA ASP A 23 -9.38 -2.15 15.80
C ASP A 23 -10.32 -0.93 15.69
N GLY A 24 -9.98 0.05 14.84
CA GLY A 24 -10.77 1.28 14.70
C GLY A 24 -12.24 1.03 14.32
N SER A 25 -12.51 -0.02 13.53
CA SER A 25 -13.86 -0.40 13.10
C SER A 25 -14.11 -1.91 13.06
N GLY A 26 -13.44 -2.71 13.90
CA GLY A 26 -13.64 -4.17 13.92
C GLY A 26 -12.92 -4.92 12.81
N CYS A 27 -11.87 -4.33 12.22
CA CYS A 27 -11.07 -4.95 11.16
C CYS A 27 -10.01 -5.92 11.70
N LEU A 28 -9.67 -5.78 13.00
CA LEU A 28 -8.71 -6.60 13.72
C LEU A 28 -8.93 -8.10 13.46
N GLY A 29 -7.88 -8.78 12.98
CA GLY A 29 -7.88 -10.23 12.86
C GLY A 29 -8.64 -10.80 11.65
N SER A 30 -9.24 -9.95 10.82
CA SER A 30 -10.10 -10.39 9.70
C SER A 30 -9.71 -9.84 8.32
N HIS A 31 -8.70 -8.96 8.27
CA HIS A 31 -8.20 -8.31 7.06
C HIS A 31 -6.68 -8.48 6.95
N TRP A 32 -6.13 -8.35 5.73
CA TRP A 32 -4.68 -8.24 5.53
C TRP A 32 -4.16 -6.90 6.04
N GLU A 33 -2.93 -6.89 6.52
CA GLU A 33 -2.23 -5.65 6.93
C GLU A 33 -2.18 -4.63 5.78
N GLU A 34 -2.85 -3.48 5.98
CA GLU A 34 -2.94 -2.41 4.97
C GLU A 34 -1.55 -1.88 4.58
N ARG A 35 -0.62 -1.77 5.55
CA ARG A 35 0.72 -1.19 5.35
C ARG A 35 1.49 -1.84 4.21
N ILE A 36 1.31 -3.15 3.97
CA ILE A 36 2.12 -3.92 3.02
C ILE A 36 1.31 -4.62 1.94
N PHE A 37 -0.02 -4.60 2.02
CA PHE A 37 -0.89 -5.25 1.05
C PHE A 37 -1.90 -4.31 0.39
N GLU A 38 -1.88 -2.99 0.59
CA GLU A 38 -2.67 -2.05 -0.24
C GLU A 38 -2.48 -2.34 -1.75
N PRO A 39 -3.50 -2.32 -2.62
CA PRO A 39 -4.93 -2.31 -2.38
C PRO A 39 -5.56 -3.72 -2.48
N GLU A 40 -5.11 -4.72 -1.70
CA GLU A 40 -5.72 -6.05 -1.71
C GLU A 40 -7.20 -5.95 -1.31
N TYR A 41 -8.07 -6.73 -1.94
CA TYR A 41 -9.51 -6.66 -1.70
C TYR A 41 -9.92 -6.95 -0.24
N MET A 42 -9.13 -7.75 0.47
CA MET A 42 -9.36 -8.12 1.86
C MET A 42 -8.50 -7.30 2.84
N SER A 43 -7.94 -6.17 2.42
CA SER A 43 -7.37 -5.17 3.35
C SER A 43 -8.50 -4.33 3.97
N PRO A 44 -8.27 -3.63 5.10
CA PRO A 44 -9.34 -2.95 5.84
C PRO A 44 -9.83 -1.65 5.17
N VAL A 45 -9.10 -1.11 4.19
CA VAL A 45 -9.42 0.16 3.54
C VAL A 45 -9.76 -0.07 2.06
N ASP A 46 -10.92 0.42 1.63
CA ASP A 46 -11.28 0.48 0.21
C ASP A 46 -10.39 1.52 -0.48
N SER A 47 -9.65 1.09 -1.50
CA SER A 47 -8.64 1.88 -2.20
C SER A 47 -9.02 2.06 -3.68
N PHE A 48 -8.22 2.81 -4.41
CA PHE A 48 -8.42 2.95 -5.83
C PHE A 48 -7.97 1.68 -6.56
N ARG A 49 -8.95 0.91 -7.06
CA ARG A 49 -8.78 -0.34 -7.83
C ARG A 49 -8.24 -1.51 -6.98
N ASN A 50 -9.01 -1.91 -5.97
CA ASN A 50 -8.68 -3.11 -5.21
C ASN A 50 -8.59 -4.37 -6.08
N VAL A 51 -7.69 -5.28 -5.71
CA VAL A 51 -7.41 -6.51 -6.47
C VAL A 51 -7.67 -7.76 -5.64
N PHE A 52 -8.28 -8.78 -6.26
CA PHE A 52 -8.30 -10.13 -5.71
C PHE A 52 -7.00 -10.85 -6.07
N SER A 53 -6.01 -10.71 -5.19
CA SER A 53 -4.68 -11.23 -5.46
C SER A 53 -4.57 -12.72 -5.18
N ALA A 54 -3.43 -13.30 -5.58
CA ALA A 54 -3.10 -14.67 -5.20
C ALA A 54 -2.95 -14.85 -3.67
N LEU A 55 -2.82 -13.78 -2.88
CA LEU A 55 -2.84 -13.85 -1.40
C LEU A 55 -4.18 -14.38 -0.89
N THR A 56 -5.27 -13.70 -1.24
CA THR A 56 -6.63 -14.05 -0.81
C THR A 56 -7.05 -15.40 -1.38
N LEU A 57 -6.70 -15.70 -2.64
CA LEU A 57 -6.94 -17.03 -3.21
C LEU A 57 -6.20 -18.12 -2.46
N ALA A 58 -4.94 -17.88 -2.06
CA ALA A 58 -4.17 -18.84 -1.27
C ALA A 58 -4.74 -19.01 0.15
N PHE A 59 -5.31 -17.96 0.75
CA PHE A 59 -6.04 -18.08 2.02
C PHE A 59 -7.29 -18.96 1.88
N PHE A 60 -8.06 -18.78 0.80
CA PHE A 60 -9.22 -19.63 0.53
C PHE A 60 -8.84 -21.11 0.35
N GLU A 61 -7.72 -21.43 -0.30
CA GLU A 61 -7.22 -22.81 -0.35
C GLU A 61 -6.75 -23.31 1.02
N ASP A 62 -5.95 -22.51 1.75
CA ASP A 62 -5.40 -22.89 3.06
C ASP A 62 -6.50 -23.11 4.12
N SER A 63 -7.66 -22.45 3.99
CA SER A 63 -8.84 -22.69 4.85
C SER A 63 -9.46 -24.08 4.68
N GLY A 64 -9.20 -24.74 3.55
CA GLY A 64 -9.77 -26.04 3.20
C GLY A 64 -11.22 -26.00 2.72
N TRP A 65 -11.86 -24.82 2.62
CA TRP A 65 -13.24 -24.69 2.15
C TRP A 65 -13.35 -24.58 0.63
N TYR A 66 -12.29 -24.11 -0.03
CA TYR A 66 -12.29 -23.83 -1.45
C TYR A 66 -11.12 -24.50 -2.16
N ARG A 67 -11.28 -24.63 -3.47
CA ARG A 67 -10.18 -24.87 -4.40
C ARG A 67 -10.11 -23.67 -5.33
N ALA A 68 -9.07 -22.86 -5.19
CA ALA A 68 -8.99 -21.59 -5.88
C ALA A 68 -8.49 -21.79 -7.32
N ASN A 69 -8.99 -20.98 -8.23
CA ASN A 69 -8.43 -20.87 -9.56
C ASN A 69 -7.37 -19.77 -9.56
N VAL A 70 -6.11 -20.12 -9.27
CA VAL A 70 -5.00 -19.17 -9.20
C VAL A 70 -4.75 -18.40 -10.51
N SER A 71 -5.19 -18.93 -11.66
CA SER A 71 -5.10 -18.21 -12.94
C SER A 71 -6.05 -17.01 -13.04
N ALA A 72 -7.01 -16.88 -12.12
CA ALA A 72 -7.88 -15.72 -12.01
C ALA A 72 -7.34 -14.66 -11.03
N ALA A 73 -6.18 -14.89 -10.40
CA ALA A 73 -5.56 -13.92 -9.52
C ALA A 73 -5.21 -12.64 -10.28
N GLU A 74 -5.60 -11.51 -9.70
CA GLU A 74 -5.13 -10.20 -10.12
C GLU A 74 -3.73 -9.96 -9.53
N ARG A 75 -2.94 -9.13 -10.22
CA ARG A 75 -1.57 -8.83 -9.78
C ARG A 75 -1.61 -7.78 -8.67
N LEU A 76 -1.11 -8.12 -7.49
CA LEU A 76 -0.80 -7.14 -6.46
C LEU A 76 0.55 -6.52 -6.78
N HIS A 77 0.59 -5.21 -7.04
CA HIS A 77 1.82 -4.50 -7.41
C HIS A 77 2.58 -3.97 -6.19
N PHE A 78 1.85 -3.55 -5.17
CA PHE A 78 2.39 -2.96 -3.96
C PHE A 78 3.23 -3.97 -3.19
N GLY A 79 4.45 -3.59 -2.82
CA GLY A 79 5.38 -4.48 -2.12
C GLY A 79 6.04 -5.56 -2.98
N GLU A 80 5.64 -5.73 -4.25
CA GLU A 80 6.18 -6.77 -5.11
C GLU A 80 7.70 -6.58 -5.31
N ASN A 81 8.49 -7.61 -5.00
CA ASN A 81 9.95 -7.64 -5.03
C ASN A 81 10.66 -6.55 -4.21
N ARG A 82 10.03 -6.02 -3.15
CA ARG A 82 10.63 -4.97 -2.30
C ARG A 82 11.58 -5.48 -1.21
N GLY A 83 11.72 -6.79 -1.07
CA GLY A 83 12.62 -7.43 -0.12
C GLY A 83 12.07 -7.46 1.30
N CYS A 84 12.86 -8.05 2.20
CA CYS A 84 12.47 -8.26 3.58
C CYS A 84 12.23 -6.95 4.32
N ASP A 85 13.08 -5.94 4.12
CA ASP A 85 12.99 -4.67 4.84
C ASP A 85 11.65 -3.97 4.63
N PHE A 86 11.04 -4.09 3.44
CA PHE A 86 9.70 -3.57 3.19
C PHE A 86 8.64 -4.25 4.07
N ALA A 87 8.74 -5.58 4.20
CA ALA A 87 7.81 -6.36 4.98
C ALA A 87 8.04 -6.23 6.50
N THR A 88 9.28 -6.03 6.96
CA THR A 88 9.61 -6.15 8.40
C THR A 88 10.08 -4.87 9.09
N GLU A 89 10.54 -3.87 8.35
CA GLU A 89 11.02 -2.61 8.92
C GLU A 89 9.97 -1.50 8.83
N LYS A 90 10.20 -0.41 9.56
CA LYS A 90 9.36 0.79 9.48
C LYS A 90 9.39 1.37 8.07
N CYS A 91 8.22 1.79 7.57
CA CYS A 91 8.05 2.43 6.26
C CYS A 91 8.90 3.70 6.07
N ILE A 92 9.23 4.39 7.16
CA ILE A 92 10.08 5.57 7.20
C ILE A 92 11.08 5.38 8.34
N ASN A 93 12.35 5.65 8.05
CA ASN A 93 13.40 5.58 9.05
C ASN A 93 13.21 6.71 10.09
N PRO A 94 12.97 6.39 11.38
CA PRO A 94 12.62 7.38 12.40
C PRO A 94 13.78 8.29 12.82
N ALA A 95 15.03 7.96 12.43
CA ALA A 95 16.19 8.79 12.69
C ALA A 95 16.45 9.80 11.57
N THR A 96 16.08 9.47 10.33
CA THR A 96 16.35 10.32 9.15
C THR A 96 15.11 10.96 8.55
N GLY A 97 13.91 10.45 8.86
CA GLY A 97 12.66 10.86 8.23
C GLY A 97 12.56 10.46 6.75
N VAL A 98 13.40 9.51 6.29
CA VAL A 98 13.45 9.07 4.89
C VAL A 98 12.64 7.78 4.71
N SER A 99 11.76 7.76 3.71
CA SER A 99 11.00 6.57 3.30
C SER A 99 11.92 5.47 2.77
N ILE A 100 11.63 4.21 3.12
CA ILE A 100 12.36 3.04 2.60
C ILE A 100 11.97 2.71 1.14
N ALA A 101 10.80 3.19 0.70
CA ALA A 101 10.25 2.98 -0.62
C ALA A 101 9.40 4.21 -1.01
N SER A 102 10.03 5.22 -1.63
CA SER A 102 9.40 6.53 -1.86
C SER A 102 8.21 6.53 -2.81
N ASP A 103 8.05 5.47 -3.61
CA ASP A 103 6.90 5.21 -4.48
C ASP A 103 5.74 4.54 -3.74
N HIS A 104 5.96 3.98 -2.55
CA HIS A 104 4.93 3.38 -1.69
C HIS A 104 4.58 4.31 -0.53
N PHE A 105 5.60 4.78 0.21
CA PHE A 105 5.44 5.60 1.39
C PHE A 105 6.02 6.99 1.18
N CYS A 106 5.30 7.99 1.65
CA CYS A 106 5.59 9.39 1.44
C CYS A 106 5.77 10.17 2.75
N THR A 107 6.37 11.35 2.68
CA THR A 107 6.73 12.15 3.87
C THR A 107 6.13 13.57 3.84
N SER A 108 5.42 13.91 2.77
CA SER A 108 4.80 15.21 2.53
C SER A 108 3.53 15.09 1.69
N ASN A 109 2.49 15.87 2.04
CA ASN A 109 1.27 16.03 1.25
C ASN A 109 1.51 16.66 -0.13
N SER A 110 2.68 17.26 -0.34
CA SER A 110 3.09 17.82 -1.64
C SER A 110 3.85 16.81 -2.50
N ALA A 111 3.96 15.55 -2.08
CA ALA A 111 4.64 14.52 -2.87
C ALA A 111 3.85 14.26 -4.16
N GLU A 112 4.52 14.41 -5.30
CA GLU A 112 4.00 13.95 -6.57
C GLU A 112 4.56 12.56 -6.86
N SER A 113 3.68 11.58 -7.02
CA SER A 113 4.04 10.20 -7.36
C SER A 113 2.95 9.58 -8.24
N CYS A 114 3.24 8.38 -8.73
CA CYS A 114 2.26 7.52 -9.39
C CYS A 114 1.81 6.43 -8.40
N SER A 115 0.64 5.85 -8.64
CA SER A 115 0.31 4.55 -8.07
C SER A 115 1.35 3.51 -8.52
N VAL A 116 1.59 2.48 -7.70
CA VAL A 116 2.65 1.48 -7.96
C VAL A 116 2.41 0.70 -9.25
N ASP A 117 1.16 0.55 -9.67
CA ASP A 117 0.76 -0.06 -10.94
C ASP A 117 0.91 0.88 -12.16
N ALA A 118 1.32 2.13 -11.92
CA ALA A 118 1.45 3.21 -12.90
C ALA A 118 0.17 3.57 -13.67
N THR A 119 -1.02 3.20 -13.16
CA THR A 119 -2.29 3.49 -13.84
C THR A 119 -2.94 4.80 -13.40
N SER A 120 -2.41 5.45 -12.36
CA SER A 120 -2.88 6.74 -11.89
C SER A 120 -1.77 7.59 -11.27
N ARG A 121 -1.99 8.91 -11.20
CA ARG A 121 -1.30 9.76 -10.22
C ARG A 121 -1.71 9.32 -8.82
N SER A 122 -0.80 9.42 -7.85
CA SER A 122 -1.11 9.14 -6.45
C SER A 122 -1.24 10.43 -5.64
N VAL A 123 -1.95 10.32 -4.53
CA VAL A 123 -1.97 11.31 -3.46
C VAL A 123 -1.29 10.74 -2.22
N CYS A 124 -0.62 11.61 -1.48
CA CYS A 124 -0.04 11.29 -0.20
C CYS A 124 -0.88 11.90 0.92
N SER A 125 -1.23 11.10 1.92
CA SER A 125 -2.01 11.55 3.09
C SER A 125 -1.17 11.50 4.36
N VAL A 126 -0.58 12.64 4.71
CA VAL A 126 0.14 12.89 5.96
C VAL A 126 -0.71 13.74 6.89
N LEU A 127 -1.01 13.19 8.05
CA LEU A 127 -1.75 13.81 9.15
C LEU A 127 -0.78 14.36 10.21
N THR A 128 -1.23 15.35 10.97
CA THR A 128 -0.49 16.00 12.07
C THR A 128 -1.42 16.22 13.26
N GLY A 129 -0.89 16.09 14.48
CA GLY A 129 -1.70 16.19 15.70
C GLY A 129 -2.38 14.86 16.08
N GLU A 130 -2.00 13.76 15.45
CA GLU A 130 -2.51 12.42 15.74
C GLU A 130 -1.91 11.86 17.03
N SER A 131 -2.64 10.97 17.69
CA SER A 131 -2.12 10.19 18.83
C SER A 131 -1.37 8.95 18.33
N VAL A 132 -0.16 9.13 17.79
CA VAL A 132 0.64 8.04 17.21
C VAL A 132 1.39 7.23 18.30
N PRO A 133 1.15 5.90 18.39
CA PRO A 133 1.91 4.99 19.27
C PRO A 133 3.41 5.03 19.00
N SER A 134 4.24 4.78 20.01
CA SER A 134 5.71 4.91 19.92
C SER A 134 6.37 4.06 18.82
N GLU A 135 5.84 2.87 18.62
CA GLU A 135 6.20 1.88 17.62
C GLU A 135 5.90 2.36 16.20
N TYR A 136 4.94 3.27 16.02
CA TYR A 136 4.51 3.82 14.73
C TYR A 136 4.94 5.28 14.52
N ARG A 137 5.88 5.78 15.32
CA ARG A 137 6.47 7.10 15.09
C ARG A 137 7.56 7.03 14.02
N TYR A 138 7.42 7.88 13.02
CA TYR A 138 8.25 7.91 11.81
C TYR A 138 9.02 9.19 11.59
N PHE A 139 8.56 10.31 12.16
CA PHE A 139 9.11 11.63 11.93
C PHE A 139 9.93 12.07 13.16
N PRO A 140 11.27 12.27 13.03
CA PRO A 140 12.15 12.55 14.17
C PRO A 140 11.71 13.75 15.01
N ASP A 141 11.21 14.80 14.35
CA ASP A 141 10.90 16.09 14.97
C ASP A 141 9.41 16.28 15.30
N ASP A 142 8.56 15.30 14.95
CA ASP A 142 7.11 15.41 15.17
C ASP A 142 6.49 14.03 15.50
N PRO A 143 6.32 13.70 16.78
CA PRO A 143 5.75 12.42 17.21
C PRO A 143 4.25 12.31 16.95
N THR A 144 3.59 13.38 16.48
CA THR A 144 2.15 13.43 16.17
C THR A 144 1.88 13.35 14.66
N LYS A 145 2.94 13.22 13.86
CA LYS A 145 2.88 13.14 12.41
C LYS A 145 2.89 11.69 11.94
N GLY A 146 2.01 11.36 11.01
CA GLY A 146 1.80 10.01 10.49
C GLY A 146 0.81 9.98 9.34
N GLY A 147 0.36 8.79 8.96
CA GLY A 147 -0.76 8.54 8.06
C GLY A 147 -2.00 8.05 8.83
N ASP A 148 -2.88 7.34 8.13
CA ASP A 148 -4.02 6.65 8.74
C ASP A 148 -3.56 5.55 9.72
N SER A 149 -4.38 5.22 10.71
CA SER A 149 -4.06 4.16 11.67
C SER A 149 -3.86 2.79 11.04
N TYR A 150 -4.66 2.40 10.03
CA TYR A 150 -4.63 1.05 9.45
C TYR A 150 -3.28 0.66 8.85
N PRO A 151 -2.63 1.47 8.00
CA PRO A 151 -1.28 1.17 7.52
C PRO A 151 -0.20 1.48 8.58
N ASP A 152 -0.47 1.20 9.85
CA ASP A 152 0.40 1.50 10.97
C ASP A 152 0.87 2.96 11.01
N TYR A 153 0.01 3.93 10.69
CA TYR A 153 0.39 5.34 10.58
C TYR A 153 1.45 5.64 9.50
N CYS A 154 1.73 4.71 8.58
CA CYS A 154 2.56 4.98 7.42
C CYS A 154 1.77 5.83 6.42
N PRO A 155 2.27 6.99 6.00
CA PRO A 155 1.66 7.72 4.90
C PRO A 155 1.94 6.99 3.59
N ILE A 156 0.88 6.52 2.92
CA ILE A 156 0.95 5.76 1.66
C ILE A 156 0.65 6.70 0.47
N ASN A 157 1.32 6.44 -0.66
CA ASN A 157 0.97 6.98 -1.96
C ASN A 157 -0.18 6.16 -2.57
N THR A 158 -1.40 6.65 -2.49
CA THR A 158 -2.59 5.94 -2.97
C THR A 158 -3.07 6.52 -4.30
N GLY A 159 -3.42 5.67 -5.27
CA GLY A 159 -4.08 6.09 -6.50
C GLY A 159 -5.44 6.73 -6.23
N TYR A 160 -5.98 7.50 -7.18
CA TYR A 160 -7.31 8.11 -7.02
C TYR A 160 -8.00 8.37 -8.36
N THR A 161 -9.33 8.46 -8.33
CA THR A 161 -10.18 8.56 -9.53
C THR A 161 -9.84 9.74 -10.45
N TYR A 162 -9.48 10.91 -9.90
CA TYR A 162 -9.10 12.08 -10.71
C TYR A 162 -7.63 12.03 -11.18
N GLY A 163 -6.86 11.07 -10.67
CA GLY A 163 -5.51 10.76 -11.13
C GLY A 163 -5.46 9.65 -12.18
N ASP A 164 -6.58 8.99 -12.49
CA ASP A 164 -6.63 7.84 -13.41
C ASP A 164 -6.17 8.23 -14.82
N CYS A 165 -5.04 7.65 -15.25
CA CYS A 165 -4.41 7.94 -16.54
C CYS A 165 -5.17 7.36 -17.74
N SER A 166 -6.09 6.41 -17.52
CA SER A 166 -6.92 5.84 -18.58
C SER A 166 -8.14 6.70 -18.92
N ASN A 167 -8.50 7.64 -18.04
CA ASN A 167 -9.59 8.58 -18.26
C ASN A 167 -9.07 9.83 -18.97
N VAL A 168 -9.52 10.04 -20.20
CA VAL A 168 -9.13 11.19 -21.03
C VAL A 168 -9.42 12.54 -20.39
N ASN A 169 -10.39 12.62 -19.48
CA ASN A 169 -10.73 13.86 -18.76
C ASN A 169 -9.72 14.22 -17.66
N ASN A 170 -8.88 13.27 -17.25
CA ASN A 170 -7.84 13.48 -16.24
C ASN A 170 -6.47 13.77 -16.87
N LEU A 171 -6.36 13.72 -18.21
CA LEU A 171 -5.11 13.98 -18.89
C LEU A 171 -4.74 15.46 -18.76
N GLU A 172 -3.71 15.74 -17.97
CA GLU A 172 -3.08 17.05 -17.92
C GLU A 172 -2.29 17.27 -19.21
N LEU A 173 -2.40 18.47 -19.78
CA LEU A 173 -1.56 18.87 -20.91
C LEU A 173 -0.13 19.12 -20.40
N ALA A 174 0.86 18.62 -21.13
CA ALA A 174 2.26 18.93 -20.85
C ALA A 174 2.55 20.40 -21.21
N GLY A 175 2.32 21.31 -20.26
CA GLY A 175 2.60 22.74 -20.42
C GLY A 175 1.72 23.44 -21.47
N SER A 176 2.32 24.34 -22.27
CA SER A 176 1.64 25.12 -23.32
C SER A 176 1.57 24.40 -24.67
N THR A 177 1.47 23.07 -24.66
CA THR A 177 1.38 22.26 -25.88
C THR A 177 0.02 21.57 -25.95
N GLU A 178 -0.53 21.42 -27.16
CA GLU A 178 -1.76 20.65 -27.41
C GLU A 178 -1.53 19.13 -27.46
N ILE A 179 -0.31 18.68 -27.18
CA ILE A 179 0.08 17.27 -27.23
C ILE A 179 -0.15 16.66 -25.85
N ASN A 180 -1.00 15.63 -25.80
CA ASN A 180 -1.17 14.85 -24.58
C ASN A 180 -0.15 13.69 -24.55
N ILE A 181 -0.04 12.97 -23.44
CA ILE A 181 0.95 11.88 -23.26
C ILE A 181 0.73 10.72 -24.26
N LEU A 182 -0.39 10.69 -24.98
CA LEU A 182 -0.70 9.68 -26.00
C LEU A 182 -0.28 10.08 -27.42
N GLY A 183 0.30 11.28 -27.61
CA GLY A 183 0.72 11.80 -28.92
C GLY A 183 -0.38 12.58 -29.62
#